data_AF-A0A154BSB8-F1
#
_entry.id   AF-A0A154BSB8-F1
#
_cell.length_a   1.000
_cell.length_b   1.000
_cell.length_c   1.000
_cell.angle_alpha   90.00
_cell.angle_beta   90.00
_cell.angle_gamma   90.00
#
_symmetry.space_group_name_H-M   'P 1'
#
loop_
_entity.id
_entity.type
_entity.pdbx_description
1 polymer ?
#
loop_
_entity_poly.entity_id
_entity_poly.type
_entity_poly.pdbx_seq_one_letter_code
_entity_poly.pdbx_strand_id
1 'polypeptide(L)'
;MKTVEDLKRLREQLQVQTRLRHEGGIRVIIGMGTCGIAAGAREVMSAILDEIAKRRLEDVTVSQTGCIGMCEKEVLVDVVRPGEPRITYGRVTPADVSRIIAEHVVNGRIIEEMVVGKIAE
;
A
#
# COMPACT_ATOMS: atom_id res chain seq x y z
N MET A 1 -18.91 32.29 -0.92
CA MET A 1 -18.65 31.44 -2.10
C MET A 1 -17.14 31.51 -2.35
N LYS A 2 -16.41 30.38 -2.37
CA LYS A 2 -14.95 30.41 -2.59
C LYS A 2 -14.67 30.82 -4.03
N THR A 3 -13.71 31.73 -4.24
CA THR A 3 -13.40 32.28 -5.57
C THR A 3 -12.56 31.30 -6.40
N VAL A 4 -12.47 31.54 -7.71
CA VAL A 4 -11.65 30.73 -8.62
C VAL A 4 -10.17 30.74 -8.20
N GLU A 5 -9.69 31.86 -7.68
CA GLU A 5 -8.33 31.99 -7.13
C GLU A 5 -8.14 31.15 -5.85
N ASP A 6 -9.15 31.09 -4.97
CA ASP A 6 -9.09 30.29 -3.75
C ASP A 6 -9.01 28.79 -4.05
N LEU A 7 -9.73 28.35 -5.09
CA LEU A 7 -9.70 26.96 -5.57
C LEU A 7 -8.33 26.59 -6.16
N LYS A 8 -7.70 27.50 -6.93
CA LYS A 8 -6.36 27.29 -7.48
C LYS A 8 -5.31 27.16 -6.37
N ARG A 9 -5.32 28.09 -5.41
CA ARG A 9 -4.41 28.07 -4.24
C ARG A 9 -4.59 26.80 -3.42
N LEU A 10 -5.83 26.40 -3.15
CA LEU A 10 -6.11 25.18 -2.42
C LEU A 10 -5.61 23.94 -3.17
N ARG A 11 -5.80 23.87 -4.49
CA ARG A 11 -5.29 22.77 -5.32
C ARG A 11 -3.76 22.68 -5.25
N GLU A 12 -3.07 23.80 -5.36
CA GLU A 12 -1.60 23.85 -5.29
C GLU A 12 -1.09 23.42 -3.90
N GLN A 13 -1.70 23.92 -2.83
CA GLN A 13 -1.36 23.52 -1.46
C GLN A 13 -1.55 22.02 -1.22
N LEU A 14 -2.67 21.45 -1.70
CA LEU A 14 -2.95 20.02 -1.57
C LEU A 14 -2.02 19.17 -2.44
N GLN A 15 -1.65 19.64 -3.63
CA GLN A 15 -0.71 18.95 -4.50
C GLN A 15 0.69 18.89 -3.87
N VAL A 16 1.16 19.98 -3.26
CA VAL A 16 2.44 20.01 -2.55
C VAL A 16 2.41 19.07 -1.33
N GLN A 17 1.34 19.12 -0.52
CA GLN A 17 1.19 18.18 0.60
C GLN A 17 1.14 16.72 0.17
N THR A 18 0.49 16.43 -0.96
CA THR A 18 0.39 15.06 -1.51
C THR A 18 1.74 14.58 -2.04
N ARG A 19 2.51 15.48 -2.67
CA ARG A 19 3.84 15.19 -3.22
C ARG A 19 4.87 14.96 -2.11
N LEU A 20 4.82 15.76 -1.04
CA LEU A 20 5.63 15.55 0.18
C LEU A 20 5.33 14.22 0.89
N ARG A 21 4.12 13.66 0.76
CA ARG A 21 3.80 12.30 1.23
C ARG A 21 4.31 11.20 0.30
N HIS A 22 4.61 11.51 -0.96
CA HIS A 22 5.12 10.55 -1.96
C HIS A 22 6.65 10.48 -1.98
N GLU A 23 7.35 11.56 -1.62
CA GLU A 23 8.81 11.63 -1.70
C GLU A 23 9.46 11.15 -0.39
N GLY A 24 9.75 9.86 -0.30
CA GLY A 24 10.76 9.32 0.64
C GLY A 24 10.38 8.04 1.39
N GLY A 25 9.09 7.75 1.56
CA GLY A 25 8.61 6.62 2.36
C GLY A 25 8.18 5.39 1.53
N ILE A 26 8.27 4.21 2.14
CA ILE A 26 7.69 2.98 1.60
C ILE A 26 6.17 3.02 1.79
N ARG A 27 5.41 2.59 0.78
CA ARG A 27 3.95 2.54 0.86
C ARG A 27 3.45 1.12 0.74
N VAL A 28 2.58 0.73 1.66
CA VAL A 28 1.82 -0.51 1.61
C VAL A 28 0.36 -0.16 1.31
N ILE A 29 -0.20 -0.72 0.23
CA ILE A 29 -1.57 -0.43 -0.20
C ILE A 29 -2.37 -1.73 -0.16
N ILE A 30 -3.53 -1.73 0.49
CA ILE A 30 -4.34 -2.96 0.67
C ILE A 30 -5.66 -2.83 -0.09
N GLY A 31 -6.01 -3.87 -0.83
CA GLY A 31 -7.30 -4.02 -1.50
C GLY A 31 -8.44 -4.16 -0.49
N MET A 32 -9.19 -3.08 -0.29
CA MET A 32 -10.32 -2.99 0.64
C MET A 32 -11.67 -2.88 -0.11
N GLY A 33 -11.74 -3.41 -1.34
CA GLY A 33 -13.01 -3.61 -2.04
C GLY A 33 -13.89 -4.68 -1.38
N THR A 34 -15.14 -4.84 -1.83
CA THR A 34 -16.09 -5.81 -1.24
C THR A 34 -15.53 -7.23 -1.22
N CYS A 35 -14.91 -7.69 -2.31
CA CYS A 35 -14.28 -9.00 -2.40
C CYS A 35 -13.05 -9.12 -1.48
N GLY A 36 -12.22 -8.07 -1.39
CA GLY A 36 -11.08 -8.03 -0.46
C GLY A 36 -11.51 -8.11 1.00
N ILE A 37 -12.53 -7.35 1.40
CA ILE A 37 -13.10 -7.41 2.74
C ILE A 37 -13.66 -8.81 3.02
N ALA A 38 -14.38 -9.42 2.06
CA ALA A 38 -14.91 -10.77 2.21
C ALA A 38 -13.81 -11.85 2.28
N ALA A 39 -12.66 -11.62 1.64
CA ALA A 39 -11.50 -12.52 1.65
C ALA A 39 -10.61 -12.37 2.89
N GLY A 40 -10.87 -11.39 3.77
CA GLY A 40 -10.11 -11.17 5.00
C GLY A 40 -9.13 -10.00 4.97
N ALA A 41 -9.38 -8.97 4.16
CA ALA A 41 -8.48 -7.83 4.06
C ALA A 41 -8.34 -7.02 5.36
N ARG A 42 -9.32 -7.09 6.27
CA ARG A 42 -9.27 -6.38 7.56
C ARG A 42 -8.24 -7.00 8.50
N GLU A 43 -8.19 -8.32 8.52
CA GLU A 43 -7.25 -9.12 9.29
C GLU A 43 -5.82 -8.89 8.78
N VAL A 44 -5.65 -8.87 7.45
CA VAL A 44 -4.37 -8.54 6.81
C VAL A 44 -3.94 -7.10 7.14
N MET A 45 -4.86 -6.14 7.06
CA MET A 45 -4.59 -4.74 7.43
C MET A 45 -4.15 -4.61 8.90
N SER A 46 -4.85 -5.25 9.84
CA SER A 46 -4.47 -5.25 11.26
C SER A 46 -3.08 -5.82 11.46
N ALA A 47 -2.81 -6.99 10.86
CA ALA A 47 -1.50 -7.64 10.97
C ALA A 47 -0.37 -6.77 10.40
N ILE A 48 -0.62 -6.02 9.32
CA ILE A 48 0.37 -5.09 8.74
C ILE A 48 0.68 -3.95 9.71
N LEU A 49 -0.36 -3.34 10.30
CA LEU A 49 -0.19 -2.27 11.28
C LEU A 49 0.57 -2.75 12.52
N ASP A 50 0.22 -3.92 13.04
CA ASP A 50 0.86 -4.52 14.21
C ASP A 50 2.35 -4.81 13.94
N GLU A 51 2.66 -5.36 12.77
CA GLU A 51 4.05 -5.71 12.41
C GLU A 51 4.91 -4.46 12.19
N ILE A 52 4.34 -3.41 11.57
CA ILE A 52 4.99 -2.10 11.42
C ILE A 52 5.27 -1.47 12.79
N ALA A 53 4.29 -1.48 13.69
CA ALA A 53 4.44 -0.94 15.04
C ALA A 53 5.49 -1.72 15.85
N LYS A 54 5.46 -3.06 15.77
CA LYS A 54 6.41 -3.95 16.45
C LYS A 54 7.85 -3.71 15.99
N ARG A 55 8.06 -3.43 14.71
CA ARG A 55 9.38 -3.14 14.13
C ARG A 55 9.78 -1.67 14.18
N ARG A 56 8.89 -0.77 14.65
CA ARG A 56 9.09 0.68 14.70
C ARG A 56 9.48 1.27 13.34
N LEU A 57 8.80 0.83 12.28
CA LEU A 57 9.04 1.34 10.93
C LEU A 57 8.33 2.68 10.75
N GLU A 58 9.06 3.79 10.93
CA GLU A 58 8.51 5.14 10.85
C GLU A 58 8.32 5.63 9.40
N ASP A 59 9.11 5.11 8.46
CA ASP A 59 9.08 5.49 7.05
C ASP A 59 8.10 4.67 6.19
N VAL A 60 7.21 3.89 6.83
CA VAL A 60 6.22 3.06 6.14
C VAL A 60 4.83 3.66 6.33
N THR A 61 4.16 3.98 5.22
CA THR A 61 2.77 4.42 5.23
C THR A 61 1.85 3.32 4.74
N VAL A 62 0.73 3.12 5.44
CA VAL A 62 -0.29 2.15 5.07
C VAL A 62 -1.49 2.88 4.51
N SER A 63 -1.98 2.44 3.35
CA SER A 63 -3.14 3.02 2.69
C SER A 63 -4.07 1.92 2.18
N GLN A 64 -5.31 2.28 1.91
CA GLN A 64 -6.34 1.37 1.40
C GLN A 64 -6.80 1.81 0.02
N THR A 65 -7.09 0.85 -0.83
CA THR A 65 -7.66 1.07 -2.17
C THR A 65 -8.95 0.27 -2.37
N GLY A 66 -9.75 0.65 -3.36
CA GLY A 66 -10.96 -0.05 -3.75
C GLY A 66 -10.69 -1.27 -4.63
N CYS A 67 -11.72 -1.74 -5.33
CA CYS A 67 -11.61 -2.85 -6.28
C CYS A 67 -10.72 -2.48 -7.47
N ILE A 68 -9.78 -3.35 -7.82
CA ILE A 68 -8.90 -3.21 -9.00
C ILE A 68 -9.11 -4.30 -10.06
N GLY A 69 -10.15 -5.13 -9.90
CA GLY A 69 -10.56 -6.14 -10.89
C GLY A 69 -9.92 -7.52 -10.74
N MET A 70 -9.10 -7.78 -9.72
CA MET A 70 -8.45 -9.07 -9.48
C MET A 70 -9.09 -9.86 -8.32
N CYS A 71 -10.42 -9.99 -8.32
CA CYS A 71 -11.17 -10.56 -7.19
C CYS A 71 -10.72 -11.98 -6.78
N GLU A 72 -10.29 -12.83 -7.72
CA GLU A 72 -9.81 -14.20 -7.46
C GLU A 72 -8.44 -14.29 -6.76
N LYS A 73 -7.74 -13.15 -6.69
CA LYS A 73 -6.40 -13.03 -6.11
C LYS A 73 -6.41 -12.19 -4.85
N GLU A 74 -7.59 -11.80 -4.35
CA GLU A 74 -7.72 -11.15 -3.06
C GLU A 74 -7.25 -12.09 -1.93
N VAL A 75 -6.69 -11.59 -0.83
CA VAL A 75 -6.42 -10.18 -0.55
C VAL A 75 -5.20 -9.67 -1.32
N LEU A 76 -5.34 -8.50 -1.95
CA LEU A 76 -4.27 -7.84 -2.67
C LEU A 76 -3.51 -6.86 -1.77
N VAL A 77 -2.17 -6.95 -1.80
CA VAL A 77 -1.29 -6.02 -1.08
C VAL A 77 -0.21 -5.52 -2.02
N ASP A 78 -0.21 -4.22 -2.29
CA ASP A 78 0.87 -3.57 -3.01
C ASP A 78 1.95 -3.08 -2.06
N VAL A 79 3.20 -3.22 -2.48
CA VAL A 79 4.35 -2.59 -1.86
C VAL A 79 5.02 -1.70 -2.90
N VAL A 80 5.16 -0.43 -2.56
CA VAL A 80 5.84 0.58 -3.37
C VAL A 80 7.04 1.08 -2.58
N ARG A 81 8.24 0.81 -3.08
CA ARG A 81 9.50 1.31 -2.51
C ARG A 81 10.08 2.39 -3.42
N PRO A 82 10.69 3.45 -2.85
CA PRO A 82 11.30 4.49 -3.67
C PRO A 82 12.34 3.93 -4.65
N GLY A 83 12.19 4.23 -5.95
CA GLY A 83 13.11 3.78 -6.99
C GLY A 83 12.94 2.32 -7.44
N GLU A 84 11.91 1.63 -6.96
CA GLU A 84 11.61 0.23 -7.32
C GLU A 84 10.22 0.11 -7.95
N PRO A 85 10.00 -0.90 -8.83
CA PRO A 85 8.68 -1.15 -9.38
C PRO A 85 7.68 -1.46 -8.28
N ARG A 86 6.42 -1.04 -8.46
CA ARG A 86 5.32 -1.46 -7.60
C ARG A 86 5.10 -2.96 -7.76
N ILE A 87 5.08 -3.67 -6.63
CA ILE A 87 4.83 -5.10 -6.59
C ILE A 87 3.48 -5.34 -5.92
N THR A 88 2.61 -6.09 -6.59
CA THR A 88 1.32 -6.54 -6.08
C THR A 88 1.43 -7.99 -5.65
N TYR A 89 1.22 -8.26 -4.37
CA TYR A 89 1.04 -9.61 -3.82
C TYR A 89 -0.45 -9.97 -3.82
N GLY A 90 -0.75 -11.23 -4.13
CA GLY A 90 -2.11 -11.76 -4.10
C GLY A 90 -2.25 -12.94 -3.15
N ARG A 91 -3.50 -13.24 -2.79
CA ARG A 91 -3.89 -14.29 -1.83
C ARG A 91 -3.17 -14.13 -0.49
N VAL A 92 -2.95 -12.88 -0.09
CA VAL A 92 -2.22 -12.57 1.14
C VAL A 92 -3.08 -12.98 2.33
N THR A 93 -2.48 -13.73 3.25
CA THR A 93 -3.09 -14.07 4.54
C THR A 93 -2.39 -13.31 5.67
N PRO A 94 -3.00 -13.20 6.87
CA PRO A 94 -2.36 -12.57 8.02
C PRO A 94 -1.00 -13.20 8.41
N ALA A 95 -0.81 -14.49 8.14
CA ALA A 95 0.44 -15.18 8.42
C ALA A 95 1.60 -14.72 7.50
N ASP A 96 1.28 -14.38 6.25
CA ASP A 96 2.26 -13.97 5.24
C ASP A 96 2.80 -12.56 5.50
N VAL A 97 2.06 -11.73 6.24
CA VAL A 97 2.39 -10.33 6.51
C VAL A 97 3.78 -10.19 7.12
N SER A 98 4.10 -10.99 8.14
CA SER A 98 5.40 -10.95 8.81
C SER A 98 6.56 -11.15 7.82
N ARG A 99 6.36 -12.03 6.83
CA ARG A 99 7.31 -12.34 5.77
C ARG A 99 7.38 -11.21 4.73
N ILE A 100 6.24 -10.68 4.27
CA ILE A 100 6.18 -9.56 3.31
C ILE A 100 6.89 -8.33 3.89
N ILE A 101 6.64 -8.00 5.16
CA ILE A 101 7.28 -6.86 5.82
C ILE A 101 8.80 -7.11 5.97
N ALA A 102 9.21 -8.31 6.42
CA ALA A 102 10.63 -8.61 6.59
C ALA A 102 11.41 -8.62 5.27
N GLU A 103 10.92 -9.37 4.29
CA GLU A 103 11.65 -9.60 3.05
C GLU A 103 11.55 -8.39 2.14
N HIS A 104 10.35 -7.92 1.84
CA HIS A 104 10.19 -6.89 0.82
C HIS A 104 10.28 -5.48 1.40
N VAL A 105 9.50 -5.15 2.43
CA VAL A 105 9.47 -3.78 2.97
C VAL A 105 10.82 -3.41 3.61
N VAL A 106 11.39 -4.27 4.45
CA VAL A 106 12.67 -3.99 5.14
C VAL A 106 13.88 -4.31 4.27
N ASN A 107 13.96 -5.51 3.69
CA ASN A 107 15.18 -5.97 2.99
C ASN A 107 15.16 -5.74 1.47
N GLY A 108 14.05 -5.31 0.89
CA GLY A 108 13.93 -5.13 -0.57
C GLY A 108 13.91 -6.42 -1.39
N ARG A 109 13.73 -7.57 -0.75
CA ARG A 109 13.66 -8.88 -1.41
C ARG A 109 12.22 -9.21 -1.74
N ILE A 110 11.92 -9.27 -3.04
CA ILE A 110 10.59 -9.63 -3.56
C ILE A 110 10.34 -11.13 -3.34
N ILE A 111 9.15 -11.46 -2.86
CA ILE A 111 8.69 -12.85 -2.68
C ILE A 111 8.01 -13.28 -3.98
N GLU A 112 8.80 -13.71 -4.97
CA GLU A 112 8.36 -13.95 -6.35
C GLU A 112 7.15 -14.89 -6.45
N GLU A 113 7.03 -15.91 -5.60
CA GLU A 113 5.94 -16.87 -5.65
C GLU A 113 4.57 -16.30 -5.27
N MET A 114 4.53 -15.15 -4.59
CA MET A 114 3.29 -14.46 -4.18
C MET A 114 2.91 -13.31 -5.11
N VAL A 115 3.78 -12.96 -6.06
CA VAL A 115 3.56 -11.80 -6.94
C VAL A 115 2.48 -12.12 -7.98
N VAL A 116 1.51 -11.21 -8.09
CA VAL A 116 0.45 -11.26 -9.12
C VAL A 116 0.51 -10.08 -10.08
N GLY A 117 1.28 -9.04 -9.76
CA GLY A 117 1.48 -7.88 -10.61
C GLY A 117 2.81 -7.19 -10.34
N LYS A 118 3.46 -6.72 -11.41
CA LYS A 118 4.61 -5.82 -11.34
C LYS A 118 4.34 -4.66 -12.28
N ILE A 119 4.34 -3.44 -11.74
CA ILE A 119 4.18 -2.22 -12.52
C ILE A 119 5.47 -1.41 -12.35
N ALA A 120 6.25 -1.34 -13.41
CA ALA A 120 7.34 -0.38 -13.51
C ALA A 120 6.74 0.97 -13.93
N GLU A 121 7.00 2.02 -13.15
CA GLU A 121 6.79 3.41 -13.59
C GLU A 121 7.94 3.87 -14.50
#